data_AF-A0A183D124-F1
#
_entry.id   AF-A0A183D124-F1
#
_cell.length_a   1.000
_cell.length_b   1.000
_cell.length_c   1.000
_cell.angle_alpha   90.00
_cell.angle_beta   90.00
_cell.angle_gamma   90.00
#
_symmetry.space_group_name_H-M   'P 1'
#
loop_
_entity.id
_entity.type
_entity.pdbx_description
1 polymer ?
#
loop_
_entity_poly.entity_id
_entity_poly.type
_entity_poly.pdbx_seq_one_letter_code
_entity_poly.pdbx_strand_id
1 'polypeptide(L)'
;MPVVSAVESRLDAAIFAVHGNSCRTGHEIESDDLHVDSIFDEIATTEQSPYYTIYRHLLNNDSKKLVSFIDMWLDEHGDDSEKFPHILRFMAHLVLLLRFTKQTIQEEIADTVILTYVNLLISLKMHSIVPYYASKLPSILAEEVVVGFMSRKFFSEKKKIIFSFSRFPSIYSSYLFIIT
;
A
#
# COMPACT_ATOMS: atom_id res chain seq x y z
N MET A 1 -18.44 -9.66 -19.65
CA MET A 1 -18.71 -8.34 -19.04
C MET A 1 -19.59 -8.53 -17.81
N PRO A 2 -19.05 -9.09 -16.71
CA PRO A 2 -19.86 -9.50 -15.55
C PRO A 2 -20.33 -8.32 -14.67
N VAL A 3 -19.57 -7.21 -14.64
CA VAL A 3 -19.81 -6.09 -13.71
C VAL A 3 -21.10 -5.32 -14.01
N VAL A 4 -21.41 -5.10 -15.29
CA VAL A 4 -22.63 -4.40 -15.72
C VAL A 4 -23.87 -5.25 -15.38
N SER A 5 -23.77 -6.56 -15.62
CA SER A 5 -24.82 -7.53 -15.33
C SER A 5 -25.21 -7.60 -13.85
N ALA A 6 -24.25 -7.45 -12.93
CA ALA A 6 -24.51 -7.50 -11.49
C ALA A 6 -25.36 -6.32 -11.00
N VAL A 7 -25.07 -5.11 -11.49
CA VAL A 7 -25.80 -3.89 -11.11
C VAL A 7 -27.19 -3.89 -11.73
N GLU A 8 -27.30 -4.30 -13.00
CA GLU A 8 -28.59 -4.43 -13.70
C GLU A 8 -29.50 -5.45 -13.01
N SER A 9 -28.96 -6.62 -12.64
CA SER A 9 -29.70 -7.65 -11.90
C SER A 9 -30.24 -7.13 -10.55
N ARG A 10 -29.43 -6.40 -9.78
CA ARG A 10 -29.86 -5.80 -8.50
C ARG A 10 -30.93 -4.74 -8.68
N LEU A 11 -30.84 -3.95 -9.74
CA LEU A 11 -31.84 -2.93 -10.07
C LEU A 11 -33.18 -3.60 -10.44
N ASP A 12 -33.14 -4.63 -11.28
CA ASP A 12 -34.33 -5.38 -11.68
C ASP A 12 -34.98 -6.06 -10.47
N ALA A 13 -34.19 -6.74 -9.63
CA ALA A 13 -34.68 -7.34 -8.38
C ALA A 13 -35.32 -6.30 -7.43
N ALA A 14 -34.73 -5.11 -7.30
CA ALA A 14 -35.30 -4.03 -6.50
C ALA A 14 -36.60 -3.48 -7.09
N ILE A 15 -36.69 -3.35 -8.42
CA ILE A 15 -37.93 -2.95 -9.11
C ILE A 15 -39.03 -4.00 -8.87
N PHE A 16 -38.70 -5.28 -8.98
CA PHE A 16 -39.63 -6.38 -8.69
C PHE A 16 -40.07 -6.39 -7.23
N ALA A 17 -39.19 -6.13 -6.27
CA ALA A 17 -39.56 -6.03 -4.85
C ALA A 17 -40.53 -4.87 -4.57
N VAL A 18 -40.37 -3.74 -5.28
CA VAL A 18 -41.24 -2.56 -5.13
C VAL A 18 -42.58 -2.71 -5.87
N HIS A 19 -42.60 -3.36 -7.04
CA HIS A 19 -43.81 -3.55 -7.86
C HIS A 19 -44.50 -4.91 -7.67
N GLY A 20 -43.89 -5.85 -6.94
CA GLY A 20 -44.32 -7.24 -6.77
C GLY A 20 -45.63 -7.44 -6.02
N ASN A 21 -46.29 -6.38 -5.54
CA ASN A 21 -47.61 -6.51 -4.93
C ASN A 21 -48.78 -6.50 -5.94
N SER A 22 -48.53 -6.47 -7.27
CA SER A 22 -49.61 -6.45 -8.27
C SER A 22 -49.65 -7.55 -9.32
N CYS A 23 -48.62 -8.38 -9.55
CA CYS A 23 -48.74 -9.49 -10.49
C CYS A 23 -47.96 -10.74 -10.04
N ARG A 24 -48.70 -11.83 -9.80
CA ARG A 24 -48.17 -13.18 -9.61
C ARG A 24 -47.62 -13.71 -10.94
N THR A 25 -46.31 -13.79 -11.06
CA THR A 25 -45.64 -14.73 -11.97
C THR A 25 -44.42 -15.30 -11.25
N GLY A 26 -44.46 -16.61 -11.00
CA GLY A 26 -43.39 -17.38 -10.38
C GLY A 26 -42.25 -17.61 -11.35
N HIS A 27 -41.37 -16.62 -11.45
CA HIS A 27 -40.00 -16.85 -11.85
C HIS A 27 -39.17 -16.56 -10.60
N GLU A 28 -38.62 -17.60 -9.97
CA GLU A 28 -37.58 -17.44 -8.97
C GLU A 28 -36.40 -16.79 -9.71
N ILE A 29 -36.33 -15.46 -9.66
CA ILE A 29 -35.13 -14.73 -10.02
C ILE A 29 -34.17 -15.09 -8.89
N GLU A 30 -33.35 -16.11 -9.13
CA GLU A 30 -32.17 -16.37 -8.33
C GLU A 30 -31.39 -15.06 -8.33
N SER A 31 -31.48 -14.35 -7.21
CA SER A 31 -30.75 -13.12 -6.97
C SER A 31 -29.30 -13.54 -6.92
N ASP A 32 -28.68 -13.62 -8.09
CA ASP A 32 -27.27 -13.88 -8.26
C ASP A 32 -26.55 -12.61 -7.78
N ASP A 33 -26.56 -12.43 -6.47
CA ASP A 33 -25.79 -11.46 -5.73
C ASP A 33 -24.34 -11.87 -5.96
N LEU A 34 -23.78 -11.46 -7.09
CA LEU A 34 -22.36 -11.64 -7.39
C LEU A 34 -21.59 -10.94 -6.29
N HIS A 35 -21.14 -11.73 -5.32
CA HIS A 35 -20.34 -11.26 -4.20
C HIS A 35 -19.03 -10.72 -4.79
N VAL A 36 -18.52 -9.64 -4.21
CA VAL A 36 -17.25 -9.01 -4.65
C VAL A 36 -16.16 -10.07 -4.84
N ASP A 37 -16.12 -11.05 -3.95
CA ASP A 37 -15.21 -12.18 -4.01
C ASP A 37 -15.34 -13.03 -5.28
N SER A 38 -16.55 -13.30 -5.77
CA SER A 38 -16.78 -14.10 -6.98
C SER A 38 -16.24 -13.40 -8.23
N ILE A 39 -16.36 -12.06 -8.31
CA ILE A 39 -15.79 -11.26 -9.39
C ILE A 39 -14.26 -11.35 -9.37
N PHE A 40 -13.65 -11.26 -8.18
CA PHE A 40 -12.20 -11.37 -8.06
C PHE A 40 -11.70 -12.81 -8.27
N ASP A 41 -12.49 -13.83 -7.97
CA ASP A 41 -12.18 -15.22 -8.28
C ASP A 41 -12.12 -15.43 -9.80
N GLU A 42 -13.08 -14.89 -10.55
CA GLU A 42 -13.05 -14.91 -12.02
C GLU A 42 -11.81 -14.18 -12.56
N ILE A 43 -11.54 -12.97 -12.10
CA ILE A 43 -10.37 -12.20 -12.52
C ILE A 43 -9.07 -12.95 -12.22
N ALA A 44 -8.94 -13.58 -11.05
CA ALA A 44 -7.76 -14.34 -10.67
C ALA A 44 -7.45 -15.53 -11.60
N THR A 45 -8.47 -16.09 -12.28
CA THR A 45 -8.24 -17.11 -13.31
C THR A 45 -7.63 -16.54 -14.60
N THR A 46 -7.85 -15.25 -14.87
CA THR A 46 -7.43 -14.57 -16.10
C THR A 46 -6.14 -13.77 -15.94
N GLU A 47 -5.94 -13.13 -14.78
CA GLU A 47 -4.82 -12.21 -14.53
C GLU A 47 -4.31 -12.35 -13.09
N GLN A 48 -3.06 -12.81 -12.94
CA GLN A 48 -2.41 -13.02 -11.64
C GLN A 48 -1.59 -11.80 -11.22
N SER A 49 -2.24 -10.64 -11.17
CA SER A 49 -1.58 -9.39 -10.79
C SER A 49 -1.82 -9.08 -9.31
N PRO A 50 -0.80 -8.74 -8.51
CA PRO A 50 -0.96 -8.48 -7.08
C PRO A 50 -1.89 -7.30 -6.78
N TYR A 51 -2.08 -6.40 -7.76
CA TYR A 51 -3.01 -5.27 -7.63
C TYR A 51 -4.46 -5.72 -7.37
N TYR A 52 -4.94 -6.80 -8.01
CA TYR A 52 -6.32 -7.24 -7.81
C TYR A 52 -6.56 -7.84 -6.44
N THR A 53 -5.58 -8.58 -5.90
CA THR A 53 -5.67 -9.09 -4.53
C THR A 53 -5.74 -7.95 -3.52
N ILE A 54 -4.95 -6.89 -3.73
CA ILE A 54 -5.01 -5.68 -2.89
C ILE A 54 -6.38 -5.00 -3.01
N TYR A 55 -6.88 -4.80 -4.24
CA TYR A 55 -8.18 -4.17 -4.46
C TYR A 55 -9.32 -4.97 -3.84
N ARG A 56 -9.27 -6.31 -3.92
CA ARG A 56 -10.23 -7.19 -3.25
C ARG A 56 -10.28 -6.94 -1.75
N HIS A 57 -9.12 -6.92 -1.08
CA HIS A 57 -9.07 -6.67 0.36
C HIS A 57 -9.50 -5.24 0.72
N LEU A 58 -9.19 -4.25 -0.12
CA LEU A 58 -9.61 -2.87 0.08
C LEU A 58 -11.13 -2.71 -0.02
N LEU A 59 -11.77 -3.33 -1.02
CA LEU A 59 -13.22 -3.30 -1.21
C LEU A 59 -13.98 -4.04 -0.10
N ASN A 60 -13.41 -5.14 0.39
CA ASN A 60 -13.94 -5.86 1.54
C ASN A 60 -13.64 -5.17 2.88
N ASN A 61 -12.94 -4.01 2.86
CA ASN A 61 -12.52 -3.24 4.04
C ASN A 61 -11.75 -4.08 5.07
N ASP A 62 -10.96 -5.06 4.60
CA ASP A 62 -10.18 -5.97 5.44
C ASP A 62 -8.70 -5.54 5.46
N SER A 63 -8.42 -4.52 6.26
CA SER A 63 -7.07 -3.93 6.40
C SER A 63 -6.04 -4.93 6.94
N LYS A 64 -6.47 -5.90 7.75
CA LYS A 64 -5.58 -6.90 8.36
C LYS A 64 -5.11 -7.90 7.32
N LYS A 65 -6.03 -8.45 6.52
CA LYS A 65 -5.65 -9.37 5.43
C LYS A 65 -4.85 -8.65 4.35
N LEU A 66 -5.18 -7.39 4.06
CA LEU A 66 -4.39 -6.57 3.15
C LEU A 66 -2.93 -6.49 3.59
N VAL A 67 -2.67 -6.10 4.83
CA VAL A 67 -1.29 -5.97 5.34
C VAL A 67 -0.58 -7.32 5.41
N SER A 68 -1.28 -8.40 5.78
CA SER A 68 -0.70 -9.75 5.75
C SER A 68 -0.34 -10.21 4.32
N PHE A 69 -1.14 -9.86 3.32
CA PHE A 69 -0.82 -10.14 1.92
C PHE A 69 0.42 -9.38 1.46
N ILE A 70 0.54 -8.11 1.86
CA ILE A 70 1.73 -7.30 1.54
C ILE A 70 2.99 -7.93 2.16
N ASP A 71 2.90 -8.40 3.41
CA ASP A 71 4.00 -9.06 4.12
C ASP A 71 4.46 -10.33 3.38
N MET A 72 3.52 -11.22 3.07
CA MET A 72 3.79 -12.44 2.30
C MET A 72 4.39 -12.11 0.92
N TRP A 73 3.87 -11.08 0.23
CA TRP A 73 4.40 -10.67 -1.06
C TRP A 73 5.83 -10.15 -0.96
N LEU A 74 6.16 -9.43 0.13
CA LEU A 74 7.51 -8.96 0.43
C LEU A 74 8.46 -10.09 0.80
N ASP A 75 8.01 -11.11 1.53
CA ASP A 75 8.84 -12.29 1.82
C ASP A 75 9.22 -13.03 0.53
N GLU A 76 8.31 -13.09 -0.43
CA GLU A 76 8.55 -13.75 -1.72
C GLU A 76 9.42 -12.92 -2.69
N HIS A 77 9.28 -11.59 -2.68
CA HIS A 77 9.85 -10.72 -3.73
C HIS A 77 10.77 -9.60 -3.21
N GLY A 78 11.00 -9.53 -1.90
CA GLY A 78 11.72 -8.43 -1.24
C GLY A 78 13.19 -8.31 -1.66
N ASP A 79 13.87 -9.44 -1.81
CA ASP A 79 15.25 -9.51 -2.30
C ASP A 79 15.38 -8.99 -3.74
N ASP A 80 14.31 -9.14 -4.52
CA ASP A 80 14.18 -8.72 -5.92
C ASP A 80 13.39 -7.40 -6.07
N SER A 81 13.34 -6.58 -5.01
CA SER A 81 12.55 -5.33 -4.99
C SER A 81 12.84 -4.36 -6.14
N GLU A 82 14.05 -4.40 -6.72
CA GLU A 82 14.42 -3.61 -7.90
C GLU A 82 13.65 -3.98 -9.17
N LYS A 83 13.16 -5.22 -9.28
CA LYS A 83 12.32 -5.67 -10.40
C LYS A 83 10.90 -5.12 -10.31
N PHE A 84 10.48 -4.70 -9.12
CA PHE A 84 9.09 -4.38 -8.81
C PHE A 84 8.91 -2.98 -8.18
N PRO A 85 9.51 -1.90 -8.74
CA PRO A 85 9.54 -0.60 -8.09
C PRO A 85 8.17 0.09 -8.03
N HIS A 86 7.27 -0.22 -8.98
CA HIS A 86 5.96 0.39 -9.05
C HIS A 86 4.99 -0.18 -8.01
N ILE A 87 4.95 -1.50 -7.86
CA ILE A 87 4.11 -2.15 -6.85
C ILE A 87 4.63 -1.83 -5.45
N LEU A 88 5.95 -1.84 -5.21
CA LEU A 88 6.49 -1.48 -3.90
C LEU A 88 6.18 -0.02 -3.53
N ARG A 89 6.28 0.89 -4.51
CA ARG A 89 5.82 2.28 -4.32
C ARG A 89 4.34 2.30 -3.94
N PHE A 90 3.49 1.58 -4.65
CA PHE A 90 2.06 1.51 -4.35
C PHE A 90 1.80 0.99 -2.93
N MET A 91 2.43 -0.11 -2.52
CA MET A 91 2.31 -0.67 -1.17
C MET A 91 2.74 0.31 -0.08
N ALA A 92 3.88 0.98 -0.26
CA ALA A 92 4.37 1.95 0.71
C ALA A 92 3.39 3.12 0.89
N HIS A 93 2.83 3.64 -0.20
CA HIS A 93 1.83 4.72 -0.12
C HIS A 93 0.51 4.23 0.47
N LEU A 94 0.10 3.00 0.15
CA LEU A 94 -1.10 2.40 0.69
C LEU A 94 -1.00 2.27 2.21
N VAL A 95 0.10 1.72 2.72
CA VAL A 95 0.36 1.62 4.16
C VAL A 95 0.36 3.00 4.83
N LEU A 96 0.99 4.01 4.22
CA LEU A 96 0.96 5.39 4.73
C LEU A 96 -0.46 5.97 4.77
N LEU A 97 -1.28 5.64 3.77
CA LEU A 97 -2.69 6.04 3.73
C LEU A 97 -3.49 5.34 4.83
N LEU A 98 -3.27 4.04 5.07
CA LEU A 98 -3.90 3.29 6.16
C LEU A 98 -3.54 3.86 7.54
N ARG A 99 -2.27 4.25 7.74
CA ARG A 99 -1.83 4.99 8.94
C ARG A 99 -2.54 6.33 9.08
N PHE A 100 -2.63 7.09 7.99
CA PHE A 100 -3.26 8.41 7.99
C PHE A 100 -4.76 8.32 8.34
N THR A 101 -5.45 7.30 7.83
CA THR A 101 -6.87 7.03 8.15
C THR A 101 -7.07 6.33 9.50
N LYS A 102 -5.99 6.05 10.25
CA LYS A 102 -5.98 5.39 11.56
C LYS A 102 -6.65 4.01 11.54
N GLN A 103 -6.55 3.28 10.42
CA GLN A 103 -7.01 1.90 10.39
C GLN A 103 -6.13 1.03 11.28
N THR A 104 -6.73 0.01 11.90
CA THR A 104 -5.99 -0.96 12.71
C THR A 104 -5.18 -1.86 11.78
N ILE A 105 -3.88 -1.56 11.68
CA ILE A 105 -2.90 -2.32 10.92
C ILE A 105 -1.77 -2.80 11.83
N GLN A 106 -1.02 -3.81 11.39
CA GLN A 106 0.18 -4.26 12.08
C GLN A 106 1.32 -3.28 11.75
N GLU A 107 1.71 -2.46 12.74
CA GLU A 107 2.68 -1.39 12.51
C GLU A 107 4.08 -1.91 12.15
N GLU A 108 4.45 -3.08 12.65
CA GLU A 108 5.73 -3.75 12.34
C GLU A 108 5.84 -4.05 10.84
N ILE A 109 4.80 -4.64 10.25
CA ILE A 109 4.75 -4.92 8.80
C ILE A 109 4.78 -3.61 8.01
N ALA A 110 4.01 -2.62 8.47
CA ALA A 110 3.97 -1.31 7.84
C ALA A 110 5.34 -0.62 7.82
N ASP A 111 6.12 -0.74 8.90
CA ASP A 111 7.50 -0.25 8.98
C ASP A 111 8.43 -1.01 8.05
N THR A 112 8.31 -2.35 7.99
CA THR A 112 9.07 -3.18 7.05
C THR A 112 8.83 -2.76 5.60
N VAL A 113 7.57 -2.53 5.21
CA VAL A 113 7.21 -2.07 3.85
C VAL A 113 7.90 -0.74 3.51
N ILE A 114 7.83 0.23 4.44
CA ILE A 114 8.43 1.54 4.23
C ILE A 114 9.96 1.43 4.19
N LEU A 115 10.56 0.63 5.06
CA LEU A 115 12.00 0.40 5.10
C LEU A 115 12.51 -0.24 3.80
N THR A 116 11.84 -1.29 3.32
CA THR A 116 12.17 -1.94 2.04
C THR A 116 12.06 -0.94 0.88
N TYR A 117 11.03 -0.09 0.89
CA TYR A 117 10.90 0.96 -0.12
C TYR A 117 12.02 2.02 -0.03
N VAL A 118 12.44 2.41 1.17
CA VAL A 118 13.57 3.32 1.35
C VAL A 118 14.85 2.68 0.81
N ASN A 119 15.11 1.41 1.11
CA ASN A 119 16.27 0.69 0.60
C ASN A 119 16.26 0.64 -0.93
N LEU A 120 15.09 0.38 -1.55
CA LEU A 120 14.93 0.46 -2.99
C LEU A 120 15.27 1.87 -3.53
N LEU A 121 14.77 2.94 -2.90
CA LEU A 121 15.06 4.32 -3.33
C LEU A 121 16.56 4.63 -3.25
N ILE A 122 17.26 4.08 -2.26
CA ILE A 122 18.72 4.21 -2.14
C ILE A 122 19.42 3.47 -3.27
N SER A 123 19.02 2.23 -3.58
CA SER A 123 19.57 1.44 -4.69
C SER A 123 19.36 2.12 -6.04
N LEU A 124 18.17 2.68 -6.28
CA LEU A 124 17.83 3.45 -7.48
C LEU A 124 18.47 4.85 -7.53
N LYS A 125 19.30 5.21 -6.53
CA LYS A 125 19.97 6.52 -6.41
C LYS A 125 19.01 7.72 -6.34
N MET A 126 17.75 7.49 -5.94
CA MET A 126 16.72 8.51 -5.76
C MET A 126 16.82 9.19 -4.38
N HIS A 127 18.01 9.71 -4.11
CA HIS A 127 18.43 10.19 -2.81
C HIS A 127 17.64 11.38 -2.25
N SER A 128 17.08 12.23 -3.13
CA SER A 128 16.35 13.44 -2.71
C SER A 128 15.08 13.15 -1.92
N ILE A 129 14.48 11.98 -2.14
CA ILE A 129 13.20 11.61 -1.52
C ILE A 129 13.35 10.66 -0.32
N VAL A 130 14.53 10.05 -0.14
CA VAL A 130 14.82 9.12 0.97
C VAL A 130 14.50 9.71 2.35
N PRO A 131 14.93 10.96 2.69
CA PRO A 131 14.63 11.55 4.00
C PRO A 131 13.13 11.69 4.29
N TYR A 132 12.31 11.90 3.26
CA TYR A 132 10.87 12.02 3.41
C TYR A 132 10.26 10.71 3.90
N TYR A 133 10.61 9.57 3.29
CA TYR A 133 10.11 8.26 3.70
C TYR A 133 10.73 7.78 5.01
N ALA A 134 12.02 8.04 5.24
CA ALA A 134 12.67 7.72 6.51
C ALA A 134 11.96 8.41 7.69
N SER A 135 11.47 9.64 7.52
CA SER A 135 10.70 10.34 8.57
C SER A 135 9.34 9.72 8.92
N LYS A 136 8.89 8.70 8.16
CA LYS A 136 7.65 7.96 8.42
C LYS A 136 7.87 6.66 9.20
N LEU A 137 9.13 6.30 9.42
CA LEU A 137 9.53 5.19 10.27
C LEU A 137 9.61 5.63 11.75
N PRO A 138 9.58 4.69 12.71
CA PRO A 138 9.93 4.93 14.10
C PRO A 138 11.32 5.57 14.23
N SER A 139 11.53 6.39 15.26
CA SER A 139 12.77 7.18 15.43
C SER A 139 14.03 6.34 15.30
N ILE A 140 14.05 5.15 15.91
CA ILE A 140 15.20 4.24 15.90
C ILE A 140 15.57 3.83 14.48
N LEU A 141 14.58 3.36 13.69
CA LEU A 141 14.79 2.94 12.30
C LEU A 141 15.11 4.14 11.39
N ALA A 142 14.44 5.28 11.61
CA ALA A 142 14.69 6.50 10.85
C ALA A 142 16.14 7.00 11.04
N GLU A 143 16.64 6.98 12.28
CA GLU A 143 18.02 7.34 12.61
C GLU A 143 19.02 6.42 11.93
N GLU A 144 18.83 5.10 12.03
CA GLU A 144 19.72 4.10 11.42
C GLU A 144 19.82 4.29 9.90
N VAL A 145 18.67 4.42 9.23
CA VAL A 145 18.58 4.64 7.79
C VAL A 145 19.27 5.93 7.38
N VAL A 146 19.01 7.04 8.09
CA VAL A 146 19.60 8.35 7.77
C VAL A 146 21.12 8.32 7.99
N VAL A 147 21.60 7.76 9.10
CA VAL A 147 23.05 7.65 9.38
C VAL A 147 23.74 6.77 8.35
N GLY A 148 23.18 5.61 8.02
CA GLY A 148 23.73 4.71 7.00
C GLY A 148 23.76 5.35 5.61
N PHE A 149 22.69 6.06 5.25
CA PHE A 149 22.58 6.80 4.00
C PHE A 149 23.62 7.93 3.89
N MET A 150 23.75 8.74 4.93
CA MET A 150 24.71 9.84 4.99
C MET A 150 26.15 9.31 4.92
N SER A 151 26.49 8.30 5.72
CA SER A 151 27.83 7.70 5.74
C SER A 151 28.26 7.20 4.35
N ARG A 152 27.34 6.57 3.62
CA ARG A 152 27.58 6.12 2.23
C ARG A 152 27.86 7.28 1.27
N LYS A 153 27.16 8.41 1.44
CA LYS A 153 27.34 9.62 0.63
C LYS A 153 28.65 10.35 0.94
N PHE A 154 28.99 10.52 2.22
CA PHE A 154 30.21 11.21 2.64
C PHE A 154 31.49 10.51 2.19
N PHE A 155 31.49 9.17 2.10
CA PHE A 155 32.65 8.44 1.59
C PHE A 155 32.78 8.50 0.05
N SER A 156 31.67 8.65 -0.65
CA SER A 156 31.64 8.67 -2.13
C SER A 156 31.96 10.05 -2.72
N GLU A 157 31.68 11.13 -2.00
CA GLU A 157 31.98 12.48 -2.45
C GLU A 157 32.68 13.24 -1.32
N LYS A 158 33.96 13.61 -1.51
CA LYS A 158 34.63 14.64 -0.69
C LYS A 158 34.00 16.01 -0.96
N LYS A 159 32.70 16.17 -0.71
CA LYS A 159 31.96 17.42 -0.88
C LYS A 159 31.09 17.67 0.33
N LYS A 160 31.23 18.89 0.85
CA LYS A 160 30.45 19.46 1.95
C LYS A 160 28.99 19.57 1.50
N ILE A 161 28.12 18.68 1.96
CA ILE A 161 26.68 18.79 1.73
C ILE A 161 26.05 19.29 3.03
N ILE A 162 25.56 20.53 3.02
CA ILE A 162 24.76 21.10 4.11
C ILE A 162 23.33 20.62 3.89
N PHE A 163 22.86 19.66 4.68
CA PHE A 163 21.46 19.25 4.69
C PHE A 163 20.67 20.21 5.60
N SER A 164 19.72 20.96 5.05
CA SER A 164 18.80 21.75 5.87
C SER A 164 17.70 20.83 6.42
N PHE A 165 17.91 20.29 7.62
CA PHE A 165 16.90 19.52 8.36
C PHE A 165 15.74 20.39 8.91
N SER A 166 15.71 21.68 8.59
CA SER A 166 14.85 22.72 9.16
C SER A 166 13.35 22.60 8.87
N ARG A 167 12.87 21.51 8.26
CA ARG A 167 11.45 21.31 7.93
C ARG A 167 10.81 20.06 8.53
N PHE A 168 11.51 19.34 9.41
CA PHE A 168 10.93 18.22 10.16
C PHE A 168 10.36 18.69 11.50
N PRO A 169 9.07 18.44 11.82
CA PRO A 169 8.51 18.79 13.11
C PRO A 169 9.14 17.95 14.24
N SER A 170 9.93 18.62 15.07
CA SER A 170 10.23 18.32 16.49
C SER A 170 11.15 17.16 16.92
N ILE A 171 11.73 16.33 16.06
CA ILE A 171 12.66 15.27 16.54
C ILE A 171 14.15 15.62 16.32
N TYR A 172 14.47 16.55 15.42
CA TYR A 172 15.86 16.84 15.02
C TYR A 172 16.42 18.18 15.52
N SER A 173 15.90 18.71 16.63
CA SER A 173 16.35 20.01 17.16
C SER A 173 17.79 20.04 17.68
N SER A 174 18.50 18.90 17.72
CA SER A 174 19.77 18.79 18.46
C SER A 174 20.98 18.34 17.63
N TYR A 175 20.83 17.99 16.34
CA TYR A 175 21.95 17.47 15.56
C TYR A 175 22.47 18.50 14.55
N LEU A 176 23.20 19.48 15.08
CA LEU A 176 24.17 20.25 14.29
C LEU A 176 25.45 19.40 14.16
N PHE A 177 25.49 18.49 13.19
CA PHE A 177 26.72 17.77 12.86
C PHE A 177 27.64 18.68 12.04
N ILE A 178 28.48 19.46 12.73
CA ILE A 178 29.72 20.01 12.14
C ILE A 178 30.81 18.99 12.45
N ILE A 179 31.12 18.11 11.49
CA ILE A 179 32.38 17.37 11.53
C ILE A 179 33.44 18.31 10.92
N THR A 180 34.34 18.77 11.77
CA THR A 180 35.52 19.56 11.37
C THR A 180 36.55 18.65 10.74
#